data_AF-A0A369UXE4-F1
#
_entry.id   AF-A0A369UXE4-F1
#
_cell.length_a   1.000
_cell.length_b   1.000
_cell.length_c   1.000
_cell.angle_alpha   90.00
_cell.angle_beta   90.00
_cell.angle_gamma   90.00
#
_symmetry.space_group_name_H-M   'P 1'
#
loop_
_entity.id
_entity.type
_entity.pdbx_description
1 polymer ?
#
loop_
_entity_poly.entity_id
_entity_poly.type
_entity_poly.pdbx_seq_one_letter_code
_entity_poly.pdbx_strand_id
1 'polypeptide(L)'
;MRSGRGEETDSVPGRAAREVPSVVVGVGASRGVPVEEVLALVARALDEAGLDAASVAELATVDTKGAEPGIVGAARRLGVPLVTRTAAELAAVAVPHPSGAVLAVAGTASVAEAAALAGGGVLLVPKLRSAARPARATCAVVRRSRHGAADPGAGAEEGVRHHHAYGHAHSHAH
;
A
#
# COMPACT_ATOMS: atom_id res chain seq x y z
N MET A 1 -46.83 14.44 41.90
CA MET A 1 -47.16 13.31 41.00
C MET A 1 -47.21 13.84 39.57
N ARG A 2 -46.40 13.27 38.67
CA ARG A 2 -46.37 13.41 37.19
C ARG A 2 -46.12 14.82 36.63
N SER A 3 -45.47 15.06 35.50
CA SER A 3 -44.59 14.32 34.58
C SER A 3 -44.27 15.28 33.43
N GLY A 4 -43.11 15.12 32.78
CA GLY A 4 -42.76 15.69 31.47
C GLY A 4 -41.64 16.73 31.61
N ARG A 5 -40.35 16.42 31.40
CA ARG A 5 -39.70 15.62 30.35
C ARG A 5 -40.21 15.97 28.94
N GLY A 6 -39.54 16.95 28.36
CA GLY A 6 -39.38 17.14 26.92
C GLY A 6 -37.95 17.60 26.70
N GLU A 7 -36.99 16.70 26.91
CA GLU A 7 -35.65 16.84 26.33
C GLU A 7 -35.83 16.63 24.83
N GLU A 8 -35.91 17.75 24.10
CA GLU A 8 -35.90 17.76 22.64
C GLU A 8 -34.49 17.38 22.19
N THR A 9 -34.26 16.08 22.05
CA THR A 9 -33.06 15.55 21.42
C THR A 9 -33.17 15.79 19.92
N ASP A 10 -32.62 16.90 19.44
CA ASP A 10 -32.22 17.03 18.03
C ASP A 10 -31.21 15.92 17.75
N SER A 11 -31.74 14.82 17.21
CA SER A 11 -30.99 13.64 16.86
C SER A 11 -30.31 13.93 15.53
N VAL A 12 -29.15 14.58 15.58
CA VAL A 12 -28.29 14.73 14.41
C VAL A 12 -27.93 13.31 13.94
N PRO A 13 -28.36 12.85 12.74
CA PRO A 13 -27.91 11.57 12.24
C PRO A 13 -26.38 11.65 12.13
N GLY A 14 -25.71 10.79 12.90
CA GLY A 14 -24.26 10.77 13.01
C GLY A 14 -23.65 10.83 11.61
N ARG A 15 -22.78 11.82 11.40
CA ARG A 15 -21.91 11.87 10.23
C ARG A 15 -21.29 10.49 10.11
N ALA A 16 -21.74 9.69 9.13
CA ALA A 16 -21.07 8.45 8.77
C ALA A 16 -19.61 8.83 8.61
N ALA A 17 -18.77 8.37 9.55
CA ALA A 17 -17.37 8.73 9.56
C ALA A 17 -16.84 8.26 8.21
N ARG A 18 -16.59 9.21 7.29
CA ARG A 18 -16.15 8.90 5.94
C ARG A 18 -14.84 8.16 6.13
N GLU A 19 -14.88 6.84 5.93
CA GLU A 19 -13.74 6.00 6.24
C GLU A 19 -12.60 6.48 5.35
N VAL A 20 -11.58 7.06 5.96
CA VAL A 20 -10.43 7.58 5.22
C VAL A 20 -9.80 6.37 4.53
N PRO A 21 -9.61 6.39 3.20
CA PRO A 21 -9.04 5.26 2.49
C PRO A 21 -7.69 4.91 3.10
N SER A 22 -7.57 3.67 3.56
CA SER A 22 -6.43 3.18 4.35
C SER A 22 -5.90 1.84 3.86
N VAL A 23 -6.45 1.35 2.75
CA VAL A 23 -6.16 0.03 2.21
C VAL A 23 -5.29 0.17 0.97
N VAL A 24 -4.21 -0.59 0.94
CA VAL A 24 -3.33 -0.75 -0.23
C VAL A 24 -3.61 -2.12 -0.84
N VAL A 25 -3.83 -2.15 -2.15
CA VAL A 25 -3.95 -3.41 -2.88
C VAL A 25 -2.73 -3.60 -3.76
N GLY A 26 -1.88 -4.56 -3.40
CA GLY A 26 -0.74 -4.94 -4.21
C GLY A 26 -1.20 -5.87 -5.34
N VAL A 27 -0.75 -5.62 -6.57
CA VAL A 27 -1.18 -6.33 -7.78
C VAL A 27 0.03 -6.83 -8.56
N GLY A 28 0.01 -8.12 -8.91
CA GLY A 28 0.92 -8.74 -9.88
C GLY A 28 0.12 -9.25 -11.07
N ALA A 29 0.66 -9.13 -12.29
CA ALA A 29 -0.02 -9.64 -13.47
C ALA A 29 0.91 -10.06 -14.62
N SER A 30 0.44 -11.01 -15.42
CA SER A 30 1.02 -11.38 -16.70
C SER A 30 0.79 -10.28 -17.75
N ARG A 31 1.69 -10.19 -18.73
CA ARG A 31 1.60 -9.19 -19.81
C ARG A 31 0.27 -9.31 -20.55
N GLY A 32 -0.43 -8.21 -20.76
CA GLY A 32 -1.69 -8.11 -21.49
C GLY A 32 -2.92 -8.56 -20.69
N VAL A 33 -2.85 -8.54 -19.36
CA VAL A 33 -4.00 -8.87 -18.50
C VAL A 33 -5.17 -7.92 -18.80
N PRO A 34 -6.43 -8.42 -18.92
CA PRO A 34 -7.58 -7.53 -19.09
C PRO A 34 -7.81 -6.69 -17.84
N VAL A 35 -8.24 -5.45 -18.03
CA VAL A 35 -8.61 -4.54 -16.92
C VAL A 35 -9.70 -5.17 -16.03
N GLU A 36 -10.70 -5.80 -16.66
CA GLU A 36 -11.79 -6.47 -15.92
C GLU A 36 -11.30 -7.61 -15.03
N GLU A 37 -10.26 -8.35 -15.45
CA GLU A 37 -9.72 -9.46 -14.65
C GLU A 37 -9.06 -8.92 -13.38
N VAL A 38 -8.34 -7.81 -13.49
CA VAL A 38 -7.72 -7.13 -12.33
C VAL A 38 -8.80 -6.58 -11.41
N LEU A 39 -9.82 -5.90 -11.96
CA LEU A 39 -10.91 -5.31 -11.15
C LEU A 39 -11.75 -6.37 -10.44
N ALA A 40 -12.12 -7.45 -11.12
CA ALA A 40 -12.87 -8.54 -10.51
C ALA A 40 -12.05 -9.20 -9.38
N LEU A 41 -10.74 -9.35 -9.58
CA LEU A 41 -9.86 -9.87 -8.55
C LEU A 41 -9.76 -8.93 -7.34
N VAL A 42 -9.58 -7.63 -7.55
CA VAL A 42 -9.55 -6.62 -6.47
C VAL A 42 -10.88 -6.61 -5.72
N ALA A 43 -12.01 -6.58 -6.43
CA ALA A 43 -13.33 -6.59 -5.81
C ALA A 43 -13.54 -7.81 -4.91
N ARG A 44 -13.16 -9.00 -5.38
CA ARG A 44 -13.25 -10.22 -4.56
C ARG A 44 -12.34 -10.17 -3.34
N ALA A 45 -11.12 -9.65 -3.48
CA ALA A 45 -10.21 -9.54 -2.33
C ALA A 45 -10.73 -8.55 -1.28
N LEU A 46 -11.38 -7.46 -1.71
CA LEU A 46 -12.03 -6.53 -0.78
C LEU A 46 -13.24 -7.18 -0.08
N ASP A 47 -14.04 -7.94 -0.82
CA ASP A 47 -15.17 -8.71 -0.28
C ASP A 47 -14.71 -9.73 0.78
N GLU A 48 -13.63 -10.47 0.53
CA GLU A 48 -13.01 -11.38 1.52
C GLU A 48 -12.56 -10.67 2.81
N ALA A 49 -12.25 -9.37 2.72
CA ALA A 49 -11.87 -8.54 3.86
C ALA A 49 -13.06 -7.77 4.48
N GLY A 50 -14.26 -7.87 3.92
CA GLY A 50 -15.43 -7.08 4.34
C GLY A 50 -15.27 -5.57 4.08
N LEU A 51 -14.55 -5.20 3.02
CA LEU A 51 -14.20 -3.81 2.68
C LEU A 51 -14.91 -3.34 1.41
N ASP A 52 -15.21 -2.04 1.36
CA ASP A 52 -15.71 -1.37 0.16
C ASP A 52 -14.57 -0.84 -0.72
N ALA A 53 -14.81 -0.68 -2.02
CA ALA A 53 -13.85 -0.08 -2.95
C ALA A 53 -13.39 1.33 -2.53
N ALA A 54 -14.24 2.10 -1.85
CA ALA A 54 -13.90 3.41 -1.31
C ALA A 54 -12.82 3.38 -0.21
N SER A 55 -12.53 2.21 0.37
CA SER A 55 -11.45 2.04 1.36
C SER A 55 -10.06 1.98 0.72
N VAL A 56 -9.98 1.75 -0.60
CA VAL A 56 -8.72 1.63 -1.34
C VAL A 56 -8.09 3.00 -1.51
N ALA A 57 -6.88 3.16 -0.98
CA ALA A 57 -6.07 4.35 -1.12
C ALA A 57 -5.22 4.33 -2.39
N GLU A 58 -4.68 3.16 -2.76
CA GLU A 58 -3.81 3.00 -3.92
C GLU A 58 -3.74 1.54 -4.38
N LEU A 59 -3.40 1.35 -5.65
CA LEU A 59 -2.85 0.09 -6.14
C LEU A 59 -1.32 0.16 -6.10
N ALA A 60 -0.66 -0.93 -5.71
CA ALA A 60 0.79 -1.03 -5.69
C ALA A 60 1.27 -2.17 -6.60
N THR A 61 2.39 -2.00 -7.31
CA THR A 61 2.98 -3.07 -8.14
C THR A 61 4.49 -2.93 -8.27
N VAL A 62 5.14 -3.89 -8.93
CA VAL A 62 6.56 -3.79 -9.29
C VAL A 62 6.75 -2.84 -10.48
N ASP A 63 7.83 -2.07 -10.50
CA ASP A 63 8.17 -1.09 -11.54
C ASP A 63 8.08 -1.62 -12.98
N THR A 64 8.53 -2.84 -13.22
CA THR A 64 8.41 -3.54 -14.53
C THR A 64 6.96 -3.72 -15.00
N LYS A 65 5.98 -3.49 -14.12
CA LYS A 65 4.53 -3.56 -14.37
C LYS A 65 3.82 -2.22 -14.26
N GLY A 66 4.54 -1.13 -13.99
CA GLY A 66 3.96 0.21 -13.85
C GLY A 66 3.23 0.73 -15.08
N ALA A 67 3.58 0.24 -16.27
CA ALA A 67 2.95 0.60 -17.54
C ALA A 67 2.03 -0.51 -18.10
N GLU A 68 1.75 -1.56 -17.35
CA GLU A 68 0.88 -2.66 -17.80
C GLU A 68 -0.56 -2.14 -17.99
N PRO A 69 -1.14 -2.14 -19.21
CA PRO A 69 -2.43 -1.51 -19.47
C PRO A 69 -3.57 -2.02 -18.60
N GLY A 70 -3.55 -3.31 -18.25
CA GLY A 70 -4.54 -3.92 -17.36
C GLY A 70 -4.52 -3.34 -15.94
N ILE A 71 -3.32 -3.11 -15.39
CA ILE A 71 -3.14 -2.56 -14.03
C ILE A 71 -3.42 -1.06 -14.03
N VAL A 72 -2.87 -0.33 -15.01
CA VAL A 72 -3.10 1.12 -15.17
C VAL A 72 -4.59 1.41 -15.38
N GLY A 73 -5.26 0.62 -16.22
CA GLY A 73 -6.69 0.74 -16.46
C GLY A 73 -7.52 0.47 -15.21
N ALA A 74 -7.13 -0.53 -14.40
CA ALA A 74 -7.82 -0.83 -13.15
C ALA A 74 -7.67 0.31 -12.13
N ALA A 75 -6.46 0.84 -11.95
CA ALA A 75 -6.22 2.01 -11.08
C ALA A 75 -7.08 3.21 -11.50
N ARG A 76 -7.13 3.50 -12.81
CA ARG A 76 -7.98 4.57 -13.37
C ARG A 76 -9.46 4.35 -13.13
N ARG A 77 -9.98 3.12 -13.28
CA ARG A 77 -11.40 2.81 -13.07
C ARG A 77 -11.79 2.85 -11.58
N LEU A 78 -10.86 2.52 -10.68
CA LEU A 78 -11.03 2.70 -9.24
C LEU A 78 -10.85 4.16 -8.78
N GLY A 79 -10.26 5.02 -9.62
CA GLY A 79 -9.99 6.41 -9.26
C GLY A 79 -8.86 6.56 -8.23
N VAL A 80 -7.96 5.59 -8.13
CA VAL A 80 -6.85 5.57 -7.16
C VAL A 80 -5.49 5.64 -7.86
N PRO A 81 -4.45 6.19 -7.22
CA PRO A 81 -3.10 6.18 -7.76
C PRO A 81 -2.56 4.74 -7.92
N LEU A 82 -1.69 4.57 -8.91
CA LEU A 82 -0.84 3.39 -9.07
C LEU A 82 0.58 3.73 -8.59
N VAL A 83 1.05 3.04 -7.57
CA VAL A 83 2.38 3.18 -7.00
C VAL A 83 3.25 2.02 -7.46
N THR A 84 4.43 2.32 -8.00
CA THR A 84 5.42 1.31 -8.40
C THR A 84 6.55 1.23 -7.39
N ARG A 85 7.05 0.02 -7.15
CA ARG A 85 8.25 -0.24 -6.34
C ARG A 85 9.24 -1.06 -7.14
N THR A 86 10.52 -0.79 -6.97
CA THR A 86 11.59 -1.57 -7.59
C THR A 86 11.63 -2.98 -7.03
N ALA A 87 12.12 -3.93 -7.83
CA ALA A 87 12.31 -5.30 -7.35
C ALA A 87 13.21 -5.39 -6.10
N ALA A 88 14.20 -4.50 -5.98
CA ALA A 88 15.10 -4.41 -4.83
C ALA A 88 14.36 -3.96 -3.55
N GLU A 89 13.51 -2.93 -3.66
CA GLU A 89 12.67 -2.49 -2.53
C GLU A 89 11.73 -3.62 -2.08
N LEU A 90 11.09 -4.30 -3.03
CA LEU A 90 10.16 -5.40 -2.72
C LEU A 90 10.86 -6.59 -2.07
N ALA A 91 12.09 -6.91 -2.47
CA ALA A 91 12.88 -7.98 -1.87
C ALA A 91 13.25 -7.71 -0.39
N ALA A 92 13.30 -6.43 0.01
CA ALA A 92 13.58 -6.03 1.40
C ALA A 92 12.33 -6.03 2.30
N VAL A 93 11.12 -6.19 1.75
CA VAL A 93 9.88 -6.18 2.52
C VAL A 93 9.71 -7.50 3.27
N ALA A 94 9.59 -7.42 4.60
CA ALA A 94 9.24 -8.56 5.43
C ALA A 94 7.76 -8.94 5.20
N VAL A 95 7.52 -10.11 4.62
CA VAL A 95 6.16 -10.63 4.38
C VAL A 95 5.87 -11.78 5.33
N PRO A 96 4.84 -11.68 6.20
CA PRO A 96 4.51 -12.74 7.15
C PRO A 96 4.04 -14.00 6.40
N HIS A 97 4.79 -15.09 6.51
CA HIS A 97 4.40 -16.41 6.00
C HIS A 97 4.04 -17.36 7.16
N PRO A 98 2.74 -17.61 7.43
CA PRO A 98 2.32 -18.83 8.10
C PRO A 98 1.63 -19.73 7.07
N SER A 99 2.38 -20.60 6.41
CA SER A 99 1.79 -21.73 5.68
C SER A 99 2.69 -22.95 5.81
N GLY A 100 2.50 -23.68 6.92
CA GLY A 100 2.90 -25.07 7.05
C GLY A 100 2.04 -25.95 6.16
N ALA A 101 2.30 -25.91 4.85
CA ALA A 101 2.00 -26.96 3.88
C ALA A 101 2.68 -26.57 2.56
N VAL A 102 3.72 -27.33 2.20
CA VAL A 102 4.42 -27.32 0.91
C VAL A 102 5.48 -26.21 0.73
N LEU A 103 6.64 -26.44 1.34
CA LEU A 103 7.92 -26.02 0.75
C LEU A 103 8.13 -26.78 -0.58
N ALA A 104 7.66 -26.20 -1.68
CA ALA A 104 8.21 -26.38 -3.04
C ALA A 104 7.43 -25.50 -4.04
N VAL A 105 8.17 -24.63 -4.75
CA VAL A 105 7.77 -23.79 -5.94
C VAL A 105 7.40 -22.31 -5.70
N ALA A 106 7.40 -21.76 -4.47
CA ALA A 106 7.28 -20.30 -4.29
C ALA A 106 8.01 -19.80 -3.03
N GLY A 107 9.32 -20.02 -2.96
CA GLY A 107 10.16 -19.49 -1.88
C GLY A 107 10.58 -18.04 -2.17
N THR A 108 9.64 -17.11 -2.18
CA THR A 108 9.84 -15.64 -2.14
C THR A 108 8.50 -15.01 -1.82
N ALA A 109 8.50 -13.95 -1.02
CA ALA A 109 7.36 -13.06 -0.89
C ALA A 109 6.71 -12.82 -2.25
N SER A 110 5.38 -12.98 -2.33
CA SER A 110 4.68 -12.62 -3.56
C SER A 110 4.97 -11.15 -3.87
N VAL A 111 5.28 -10.82 -5.13
CA VAL A 111 5.39 -9.42 -5.58
C VAL A 111 4.16 -8.60 -5.17
N ALA A 112 2.96 -9.21 -5.21
CA ALA A 112 1.74 -8.54 -4.78
C ALA A 112 1.72 -8.24 -3.26
N GLU A 113 2.16 -9.18 -2.42
CA GLU A 113 2.20 -8.97 -0.96
C GLU A 113 3.27 -7.95 -0.59
N ALA A 114 4.48 -8.10 -1.15
CA ALA A 114 5.57 -7.16 -0.94
C ALA A 114 5.17 -5.75 -1.39
N ALA A 115 4.52 -5.61 -2.56
CA ALA A 115 4.06 -4.31 -3.05
C ALA A 115 3.02 -3.67 -2.12
N ALA A 116 2.07 -4.46 -1.60
CA ALA A 116 1.07 -3.97 -0.65
C ALA A 116 1.69 -3.57 0.70
N LEU A 117 2.68 -4.34 1.17
CA LEU A 117 3.34 -4.16 2.47
C LEU A 117 4.50 -3.14 2.46
N ALA A 118 4.93 -2.65 1.29
CA ALA A 118 6.10 -1.77 1.17
C ALA A 118 5.94 -0.41 1.88
N GLY A 119 4.74 -0.04 2.33
CA GLY A 119 4.47 1.12 3.19
C GLY A 119 4.16 0.76 4.64
N GLY A 120 4.37 -0.50 5.04
CA GLY A 120 3.93 -1.05 6.31
C GLY A 120 2.42 -1.31 6.37
N GLY A 121 1.98 -1.89 7.49
CA GLY A 121 0.57 -2.23 7.73
C GLY A 121 0.38 -3.69 8.10
N VAL A 122 -0.89 -4.10 8.10
CA VAL A 122 -1.31 -5.47 8.43
C VAL A 122 -1.91 -6.12 7.19
N LEU A 123 -1.40 -7.30 6.83
CA LEU A 123 -1.94 -8.11 5.75
C LEU A 123 -3.33 -8.62 6.15
N LEU A 124 -4.35 -8.21 5.40
CA LEU A 124 -5.74 -8.64 5.59
C LEU A 124 -6.07 -9.83 4.70
N VAL A 125 -5.64 -9.77 3.44
CA VAL A 125 -5.82 -10.85 2.46
C VAL A 125 -4.46 -11.18 1.86
N PRO A 126 -3.94 -12.41 2.10
CA PRO A 126 -2.75 -12.92 1.43
C PRO A 126 -2.90 -12.98 -0.09
N LYS A 127 -1.87 -13.43 -0.79
CA LYS A 127 -1.90 -13.55 -2.25
C LYS A 127 -3.10 -14.37 -2.74
N LEU A 128 -4.02 -13.68 -3.40
CA LEU A 128 -5.18 -14.23 -4.07
C LEU A 128 -4.95 -14.21 -5.59
N ARG A 129 -5.34 -15.28 -6.31
CA ARG A 129 -5.20 -15.37 -7.78
C ARG A 129 -6.54 -15.19 -8.49
N SER A 130 -6.57 -14.53 -9.64
CA SER A 130 -7.80 -14.35 -10.43
C SER A 130 -8.48 -15.68 -10.76
N ALA A 131 -9.81 -15.64 -10.90
CA ALA A 131 -10.62 -16.81 -11.24
C ALA A 131 -10.55 -17.20 -12.74
N ALA A 132 -9.91 -16.38 -13.57
CA ALA A 132 -9.74 -16.63 -15.00
C ALA A 132 -8.92 -17.91 -15.25
N ARG A 133 -9.07 -18.48 -16.44
CA ARG A 133 -8.38 -19.70 -16.89
C ARG A 133 -7.69 -19.41 -18.23
N PRO A 134 -6.35 -19.32 -18.29
CA PRO A 134 -5.42 -19.31 -17.14
C PRO A 134 -5.55 -18.03 -16.31
N ALA A 135 -5.22 -18.10 -15.02
CA ALA A 135 -5.17 -16.93 -14.15
C ALA A 135 -3.97 -16.05 -14.52
N ARG A 136 -4.21 -14.76 -14.77
CA ARG A 136 -3.18 -13.81 -15.22
C ARG A 136 -2.98 -12.66 -14.26
N ALA A 137 -3.72 -12.59 -13.15
CA ALA A 137 -3.53 -11.62 -12.09
C ALA A 137 -3.48 -12.27 -10.71
N THR A 138 -2.74 -11.62 -9.81
CA THR A 138 -2.71 -11.90 -8.38
C THR A 138 -2.80 -10.59 -7.60
N CYS A 139 -3.45 -10.57 -6.44
CA CYS A 139 -3.44 -9.41 -5.55
C CYS A 139 -3.29 -9.80 -4.08
N ALA A 140 -2.96 -8.83 -3.24
CA ALA A 140 -2.97 -8.94 -1.78
C ALA A 140 -3.50 -7.61 -1.20
N VAL A 141 -4.11 -7.66 -0.02
CA VAL A 141 -4.76 -6.50 0.62
C VAL A 141 -4.10 -6.22 1.95
N VAL A 142 -3.63 -4.99 2.14
CA VAL A 142 -2.99 -4.52 3.37
C VAL A 142 -3.73 -3.30 3.88
N ARG A 143 -4.00 -3.28 5.19
CA ARG A 143 -4.46 -2.06 5.87
C ARG A 143 -3.27 -1.35 6.47
N ARG A 144 -3.05 -0.11 6.08
CA ARG A 144 -2.05 0.75 6.72
C ARG A 144 -2.51 1.05 8.14
N SER A 145 -1.63 0.79 9.11
CA SER A 145 -1.82 1.33 10.46
C SER A 145 -1.87 2.85 10.32
N ARG A 146 -2.87 3.51 10.90
CA ARG A 146 -2.87 4.97 11.03
C ARG A 146 -1.79 5.36 12.02
N HIS A 147 -0.52 5.27 11.62
CA HIS A 147 0.59 5.71 12.44
C HIS A 147 1.06 7.05 11.91
N GLY A 148 0.49 8.12 12.48
CA GLY A 148 0.89 9.51 12.28
C GLY A 148 0.59 10.04 10.89
N ALA A 149 -0.29 11.04 10.81
CA ALA A 149 -0.07 12.06 9.79
C ALA A 149 1.36 12.58 10.03
N ALA A 150 2.29 12.29 9.11
CA ALA A 150 3.49 13.08 9.04
C ALA A 150 3.01 14.51 8.78
N ASP A 151 3.24 15.37 9.76
CA ASP A 151 3.06 16.81 9.66
C ASP A 151 3.76 17.30 8.36
N PRO A 152 3.09 17.97 7.42
CA PRO A 152 3.76 18.63 6.31
C PRO A 152 4.43 19.90 6.85
N GLY A 153 5.51 19.70 7.61
CA GLY A 153 6.12 20.74 8.43
C GLY A 153 7.53 20.37 8.92
N ALA A 154 8.37 19.81 8.06
CA ALA A 154 9.81 19.79 8.28
C ALA A 154 10.47 20.30 6.99
N GLY A 155 10.74 21.59 6.98
CA GLY A 155 11.35 22.28 5.86
C GLY A 155 12.74 21.75 5.51
N ALA A 156 13.12 22.03 4.26
CA ALA A 156 14.48 22.47 3.94
C ALA A 156 14.92 23.52 5.00
N GLU A 157 16.17 23.57 5.47
CA GLU A 157 17.40 23.92 4.77
C GLU A 157 18.58 23.23 5.51
N GLU A 158 19.53 22.62 4.79
CA GLU A 158 20.86 23.18 4.51
C GLU A 158 21.83 23.22 5.70
N GLY A 159 22.90 22.41 5.58
CA GLY A 159 23.98 22.36 6.55
C GLY A 159 25.08 21.38 6.16
N VAL A 160 25.51 21.39 4.89
CA VAL A 160 26.76 20.78 4.45
C VAL A 160 27.89 21.46 5.23
N ARG A 161 28.40 20.78 6.27
CA ARG A 161 29.65 21.19 6.90
C ARG A 161 30.79 20.58 6.09
N HIS A 162 31.33 21.41 5.20
CA HIS A 162 32.61 21.18 4.55
C HIS A 162 33.67 20.84 5.60
N HIS A 163 34.29 19.66 5.44
CA HIS A 163 35.65 19.44 5.89
C HIS A 163 36.56 20.39 5.11
N HIS A 164 37.14 21.40 5.77
CA HIS A 164 38.36 22.03 5.27
C HIS A 164 39.13 22.77 6.37
N ALA A 165 40.45 22.63 6.29
CA ALA A 165 41.53 23.29 7.03
C ALA A 165 41.76 22.77 8.47
N TYR A 166 42.96 22.36 8.87
CA TYR A 166 44.27 22.95 8.57
C TYR A 166 45.38 21.91 8.38
N GLY A 167 46.01 21.95 7.22
CA GLY A 167 47.45 21.73 7.11
C GLY A 167 48.07 23.09 6.77
N HIS A 168 49.00 23.57 7.59
CA HIS A 168 50.05 24.45 7.11
C HIS A 168 51.33 24.25 7.93
N ALA A 169 52.41 24.06 7.20
CA ALA A 169 53.74 23.70 7.65
C ALA A 169 54.56 24.94 8.08
N HIS A 170 55.75 24.64 8.63
CA HIS A 170 57.06 25.24 8.36
C HIS A 170 57.89 25.63 9.61
N SER A 171 58.97 24.88 9.78
CA SER A 171 60.37 25.26 10.06
C SER A 171 60.71 26.73 10.38
N HIS A 172 61.41 26.98 11.50
CA HIS A 172 62.77 27.57 11.48
C HIS A 172 63.49 27.54 12.85
N ALA A 173 64.82 27.54 12.72
CA ALA A 173 65.91 27.49 13.68
C ALA A 173 65.86 28.46 14.88
N HIS A 174 66.53 28.05 15.96
CA HIS A 174 67.57 28.84 16.63
C HIS A 174 68.55 27.91 17.37
#